data_AF-A0A956VVQ9-F1
#
_entry.id   AF-A0A956VVQ9-F1
#
_cell.length_a   1.000
_cell.length_b   1.000
_cell.length_c   1.000
_cell.angle_alpha   90.00
_cell.angle_beta   90.00
_cell.angle_gamma   90.00
#
_symmetry.space_group_name_H-M   'P 1'
#
loop_
_entity.id
_entity.type
_entity.pdbx_description
1 polymer ?
#
loop_
_entity_poly.entity_id
_entity_poly.type
_entity_poly.pdbx_seq_one_letter_code
_entity_poly.pdbx_strand_id
1 'polypeptide(L)' 'SGADLERANLTGADLSGANLRRANLTGARISGTTLVGARFCKTTMPDLRVNDQDC' A
#
# COMPACT_ATOMS: atom_id res chain seq x y z
N SER A 1 -10.90 -5.56 7.28
CA SER A 1 -9.70 -6.41 7.19
C SER A 1 -8.57 -5.58 6.60
N GLY A 2 -7.35 -5.69 7.13
CA GLY A 2 -6.15 -5.14 6.48
C GLY A 2 -5.58 -6.21 5.55
N ALA A 3 -5.06 -5.82 4.38
CA ALA A 3 -4.40 -6.73 3.46
C ALA A 3 -2.96 -7.00 3.91
N ASP A 4 -2.52 -8.26 3.90
CA ASP A 4 -1.12 -8.59 4.08
C ASP A 4 -0.44 -8.69 2.71
N LEU A 5 0.44 -7.73 2.43
CA LEU A 5 1.21 -7.60 1.20
C LEU A 5 2.71 -7.54 1.52
N GLU A 6 3.12 -8.10 2.68
CA GLU A 6 4.52 -8.13 3.08
C GLU A 6 5.37 -8.80 1.98
N ARG A 7 6.44 -8.11 1.55
CA ARG A 7 7.37 -8.56 0.50
C ARG A 7 6.71 -8.88 -0.85
N ALA A 8 5.47 -8.44 -1.09
CA ALA A 8 4.80 -8.63 -2.36
C ALA A 8 5.52 -7.88 -3.50
N ASN A 9 5.51 -8.46 -4.70
CA ASN A 9 5.94 -7.75 -5.90
C ASN A 9 4.73 -7.07 -6.56
N LEU A 10 4.64 -5.75 -6.41
CA LEU A 10 3.59 -4.90 -6.97
C LEU A 10 4.13 -4.00 -8.10
N THR A 11 5.31 -4.32 -8.64
CA THR A 11 5.94 -3.54 -9.71
C THR A 11 5.01 -3.44 -10.92
N GLY A 12 4.67 -2.22 -11.31
CA GLY A 12 3.75 -1.94 -12.42
C GLY A 12 2.28 -2.30 -12.17
N ALA A 13 1.90 -2.71 -10.96
CA ALA A 13 0.51 -3.02 -10.65
C ALA A 13 -0.37 -1.77 -10.66
N ASP A 14 -1.60 -1.91 -11.12
CA ASP A 14 -2.63 -0.87 -10.98
C ASP A 14 -3.43 -1.12 -9.71
N LEU A 15 -3.25 -0.24 -8.72
CA LEU A 15 -4.00 -0.20 -7.46
C LEU A 15 -4.89 1.04 -7.38
N SER A 16 -5.27 1.60 -8.53
CA SER A 16 -6.15 2.77 -8.57
C SER A 16 -7.47 2.49 -7.83
N GLY A 17 -7.84 3.37 -6.91
CA GLY A 17 -9.03 3.22 -6.06
C GLY A 17 -8.98 2.08 -5.04
N ALA A 18 -7.85 1.37 -4.90
CA ALA A 18 -7.74 0.26 -3.96
C ALA A 18 -7.89 0.73 -2.51
N ASN A 19 -8.57 -0.07 -1.70
CA ASN A 19 -8.66 0.14 -0.27
C ASN A 19 -7.50 -0.58 0.44
N LEU A 20 -6.42 0.15 0.72
CA LEU A 20 -5.25 -0.36 1.43
C LEU A 20 -5.30 -0.04 2.93
N ARG A 21 -6.47 0.32 3.48
CA ARG A 21 -6.60 0.66 4.90
C ARG A 21 -6.14 -0.50 5.78
N ARG A 22 -5.24 -0.21 6.72
CA ARG A 22 -4.58 -1.17 7.62
C ARG A 22 -3.76 -2.25 6.87
N ALA A 23 -3.37 -2.02 5.63
CA ALA A 23 -2.53 -2.96 4.91
C ALA A 23 -1.08 -2.91 5.39
N ASN A 24 -0.39 -4.05 5.25
CA ASN A 24 1.04 -4.17 5.50
C ASN A 24 1.78 -4.31 4.16
N LEU A 25 2.50 -3.27 3.74
CA LEU A 25 3.36 -3.26 2.55
C LEU A 25 4.84 -3.40 2.91
N THR A 26 5.18 -3.85 4.13
CA THR A 26 6.58 -3.95 4.58
C THR A 26 7.41 -4.74 3.57
N GLY A 27 8.48 -4.13 3.05
CA GLY A 27 9.35 -4.76 2.05
C GLY A 27 8.72 -5.00 0.67
N ALA A 28 7.50 -4.52 0.40
CA ALA A 28 6.87 -4.67 -0.90
C ALA A 28 7.59 -3.86 -1.98
N ARG A 29 7.70 -4.42 -3.19
CA ARG A 29 8.22 -3.70 -4.36
C ARG A 29 7.09 -2.92 -5.02
N ILE A 30 7.10 -1.59 -4.90
CA ILE A 30 6.05 -0.70 -5.44
C ILE A 30 6.54 0.23 -6.56
N SER A 31 7.66 -0.11 -7.21
CA SER A 31 8.18 0.69 -8.32
C SER A 31 7.20 0.65 -9.51
N GLY A 32 6.80 1.83 -10.01
CA GLY A 32 5.87 1.93 -11.14
C GLY A 32 4.42 1.56 -10.82
N THR A 33 4.07 1.32 -9.56
CA THR A 33 2.69 1.03 -9.16
C THR A 33 1.82 2.29 -9.31
N THR A 34 0.62 2.14 -9.87
CA THR A 34 -0.35 3.24 -9.94
C THR A 34 -1.22 3.22 -8.69
N LEU A 35 -1.23 4.33 -7.95
CA LEU A 35 -1.92 4.47 -6.65
C LEU A 35 -2.97 5.58 -6.66
N VAL A 36 -3.42 5.99 -7.84
CA VAL A 36 -4.36 7.12 -8.00
C VAL A 36 -5.66 6.80 -7.26
N GLY A 37 -6.02 7.64 -6.28
CA GLY A 37 -7.23 7.46 -5.47
C GLY A 37 -7.20 6.25 -4.53
N ALA A 38 -6.07 5.56 -4.38
CA ALA A 38 -5.92 4.52 -3.38
C ALA A 38 -5.99 5.12 -1.96
N ARG A 39 -6.58 4.37 -1.02
CA ARG A 39 -6.77 4.83 0.36
C ARG A 39 -5.70 4.27 1.28
N PHE A 40 -4.87 5.15 1.83
CA PHE A 40 -3.79 4.82 2.76
C PHE A 40 -4.10 5.33 4.17
N CYS A 41 -4.99 4.62 4.87
CA CYS A 41 -5.26 4.89 6.29
C CYS A 41 -4.67 3.75 7.12
N LYS A 42 -3.85 4.05 8.13
CA LYS A 42 -3.15 3.06 8.97
C LYS A 42 -2.33 2.04 8.19
N THR A 43 -1.79 2.43 7.03
CA THR A 43 -1.07 1.51 6.13
C THR A 43 0.41 1.55 6.47
N THR A 44 1.04 0.39 6.70
CA THR A 44 2.51 0.32 6.85
C THR A 44 3.13 0.27 5.47
N MET A 45 3.93 1.29 5.13
CA MET A 45 4.64 1.43 3.85
C MET A 45 5.89 0.53 3.78
N PRO A 46 6.48 0.33 2.59
CA PRO A 46 7.67 -0.52 2.43
C PRO A 46 8.88 -0.11 3.29
N ASP A 47 8.98 1.16 3.66
CA ASP A 47 10.02 1.73 4.52
C ASP A 47 9.67 1.72 6.01
N LEU A 48 8.66 0.93 6.41
CA LEU A 48 8.14 0.78 7.78
C LEU A 48 7.39 2.01 8.32
N ARG A 49 7.20 3.06 7.52
CA ARG A 49 6.42 4.23 7.96
C ARG A 49 4.93 3.93 7.87
N VAL A 50 4.17 4.40 8.85
CA VAL A 50 2.71 4.33 8.78
C VAL A 50 2.18 5.56 8.04
N ASN A 51 1.40 5.33 6.99
CA ASN A 51 0.61 6.36 6.34
C ASN A 51 -0.80 6.40 6.96
N ASP A 52 -1.12 7.57 7.52
CA ASP A 52 -2.38 7.90 8.20
C ASP A 52 -3.03 9.17 7.62
N GLN A 53 -2.64 9.59 6.41
CA GLN A 53 -3.10 10.85 5.81
C GLN A 53 -4.54 10.79 5.28
N ASP A 54 -5.04 9.61 4.91
CA ASP A 54 -6.35 9.44 4.26
C ASP A 54 -7.31 8.54 5.08
N CYS A 55 -7.32 8.75 6.40
CA CYS A 55 -8.39 8.26 7.27
C CYS A 55 -9.61 9.20 7.22
#